data_AF-A0A8T7CW86-F1
#
_entry.id   AF-A0A8T7CW86-F1
#
_cell.length_a   1.000
_cell.length_b   1.000
_cell.length_c   1.000
_cell.angle_alpha   90.00
_cell.angle_beta   90.00
_cell.angle_gamma   90.00
#
_symmetry.space_group_name_H-M   'P 1'
#
loop_
_entity.id
_entity.type
_entity.pdbx_description
1 polymer ?
#
loop_
_entity_poly.entity_id
_entity_poly.type
_entity_poly.pdbx_seq_one_letter_code
_entity_poly.pdbx_strand_id
1 'polypeptide(L)' 'ELVIQQMPIQVRCKTCRAETAATANRLLCGECGDWQTELLSGDELLLERVEMQTEQ' A
#
# COMPACT_ATOMS: atom_id res chain seq x y z
N GLU A 1 -21.59 7.73 -7.19
CA GLU A 1 -20.82 6.57 -7.69
C GLU A 1 -19.73 6.24 -6.67
N LEU A 2 -19.36 4.98 -6.49
CA LEU A 2 -18.22 4.58 -5.65
C LEU A 2 -17.06 4.18 -6.55
N VAL A 3 -15.94 4.87 -6.42
CA VAL A 3 -14.69 4.56 -7.13
C VAL A 3 -13.64 4.16 -6.11
N ILE A 4 -12.95 3.04 -6.35
CA ILE A 4 -11.86 2.56 -5.51
C ILE A 4 -10.56 2.61 -6.30
N GLN A 5 -9.59 3.36 -5.79
CA GLN A 5 -8.23 3.38 -6.32
C GLN A 5 -7.35 2.44 -5.49
N GLN A 6 -6.60 1.56 -6.17
CA GLN A 6 -5.67 0.67 -5.50
C GLN A 6 -4.30 1.32 -5.39
N MET A 7 -3.76 1.34 -4.17
CA MET A 7 -2.37 1.70 -3.91
C MET A 7 -1.52 0.43 -3.83
N PRO A 8 -0.25 0.48 -4.29
CA PRO A 8 0.64 -0.65 -4.16
C PRO A 8 0.99 -0.89 -2.68
N ILE A 9 1.17 -2.16 -2.32
CA ILE A 9 1.78 -2.52 -1.03
C ILE A 9 3.28 -2.21 -1.14
N GLN A 10 3.79 -1.35 -0.27
CA GLN A 10 5.23 -1.02 -0.21
C GLN A 10 5.82 -1.52 1.10
N VAL A 11 7.03 -2.07 1.05
CA VAL A 11 7.74 -2.53 2.24
C VAL A 11 9.17 -2.01 2.26
N ARG A 12 9.71 -1.77 3.46
CA ARG A 12 11.13 -1.49 3.69
C ARG A 12 11.82 -2.73 4.22
N CYS A 13 12.88 -3.18 3.55
CA CYS A 13 13.68 -4.31 4.01
C CYS A 13 14.53 -3.93 5.23
N LYS A 14 14.55 -4.77 6.27
CA LYS A 14 15.42 -4.56 7.45
C LYS A 14 16.88 -4.95 7.17
N THR A 15 17.11 -5.81 6.17
CA THR A 15 18.44 -6.33 5.81
C THR A 15 19.17 -5.44 4.79
N CYS A 16 18.57 -5.20 3.62
CA CYS A 16 19.21 -4.40 2.56
C CYS A 16 18.76 -2.94 2.51
N ARG A 17 17.78 -2.54 3.35
CA ARG A 17 17.23 -1.17 3.44
C ARG A 17 16.47 -0.67 2.22
N ALA A 18 16.35 -1.46 1.15
CA ALA A 18 15.57 -1.11 -0.02
C ALA A 18 14.07 -0.99 0.32
N GLU A 19 13.41 -0.04 -0.32
CA GLU A 19 11.95 0.08 -0.34
C GLU A 19 11.45 -0.51 -1.66
N THR A 20 10.55 -1.50 -1.59
CA THR A 20 10.12 -2.25 -2.77
C THR A 20 8.62 -2.54 -2.70
N ALA A 21 7.99 -2.64 -3.87
CA ALA A 21 6.63 -3.16 -3.97
C ALA A 21 6.58 -4.63 -3.51
N ALA A 22 5.48 -5.01 -2.88
CA ALA A 22 5.21 -6.38 -2.43
C ALA A 22 3.78 -6.80 -2.77
N THR A 23 3.44 -8.04 -2.45
CA THR A 23 2.09 -8.59 -2.65
C THR A 23 1.50 -8.99 -1.30
N ALA A 24 0.16 -8.92 -1.19
CA ALA A 24 -0.54 -9.31 0.02
C ALA A 24 -0.18 -10.76 0.39
N ASN A 25 0.02 -11.02 1.69
CA ASN A 25 0.46 -12.31 2.23
C ASN A 25 1.87 -12.77 1.77
N ARG A 26 2.63 -11.92 1.07
CA ARG A 26 4.01 -12.19 0.66
C ARG A 26 4.82 -10.89 0.63
N LEU A 27 5.08 -10.37 1.83
CA LEU A 27 5.79 -9.11 2.09
C LEU A 27 7.32 -9.26 1.98
N LEU A 28 7.80 -9.79 0.85
CA LEU A 28 9.23 -9.97 0.59
C LEU A 28 9.83 -8.69 -0.01
N CYS A 29 11.11 -8.46 0.27
CA CYS A 29 11.88 -7.45 -0.44
C CYS A 29 12.07 -7.86 -1.90
N GLY A 30 11.70 -6.98 -2.83
CA GLY A 30 11.89 -7.20 -4.26
C GLY A 30 13.35 -7.22 -4.73
N GLU A 31 14.27 -6.70 -3.91
CA GLU A 31 15.69 -6.57 -4.25
C GLU A 31 16.51 -7.79 -3.78
N CYS A 32 16.37 -8.18 -2.50
CA CYS A 32 17.16 -9.29 -1.92
C CYS A 32 16.36 -10.55 -1.59
N GLY A 33 15.03 -10.50 -1.69
CA GLY A 33 14.14 -11.63 -1.38
C GLY A 33 13.90 -11.91 0.10
N ASP A 34 14.51 -11.14 1.02
CA ASP A 34 14.32 -11.34 2.47
C ASP A 34 12.90 -11.00 2.91
N TRP A 35 12.41 -11.72 3.92
CA TRP A 35 11.07 -11.60 4.49
C TRP A 35 11.01 -10.63 5.67
N GLN A 36 12.16 -10.28 6.26
CA GLN A 36 12.22 -9.31 7.35
C GLN A 36 12.01 -7.88 6.82
N THR A 37 10.75 -7.52 6.65
CA THR A 37 10.33 -6.22 6.13
C THR A 37 9.45 -5.47 7.11
N GLU A 38 9.33 -4.17 6.89
CA GLU A 38 8.39 -3.27 7.56
C GLU A 38 7.39 -2.78 6.51
N LEU A 39 6.09 -2.88 6.78
CA LEU A 39 5.06 -2.39 5.87
C LEU A 39 5.03 -0.85 5.90
N LEU A 40 5.07 -0.23 4.71
CA LEU A 40 5.04 1.22 4.54
C LEU A 40 3.69 1.73 4.01
N SER A 41 2.95 0.89 3.26
CA SER A 41 1.62 1.21 2.74
C SER A 41 0.87 -0.05 2.30
N GLY A 42 -0.45 0.05 2.17
CA GLY A 42 -1.32 -0.99 1.62
C GLY A 42 -2.19 -1.73 2.64
N ASP A 43 -2.15 -1.33 3.91
CA ASP A 43 -3.04 -1.76 5.00
C ASP A 43 -4.05 -0.68 5.41
N GLU A 44 -4.11 0.41 4.66
CA GLU A 44 -4.98 1.56 4.91
C GLU A 44 -6.08 1.65 3.84
N LEU A 45 -7.27 2.11 4.24
CA LEU A 45 -8.33 2.55 3.35
C LEU A 45 -8.64 4.01 3.66
N LEU A 46 -8.25 4.90 2.75
CA LEU A 46 -8.46 6.33 2.92
C LEU A 46 -9.65 6.82 2.09
N LEU A 47 -10.52 7.62 2.72
CA LEU A 47 -11.58 8.33 2.01
C LEU A 47 -10.97 9.55 1.30
N GLU A 48 -10.72 9.43 0.01
CA GLU A 48 -10.08 10.50 -0.77
C GLU A 48 -11.03 11.68 -1.06
N ARG A 49 -12.29 11.39 -1.43
CA ARG A 49 -13.26 12.41 -1.84
C ARG A 49 -14.69 12.01 -1.52
N VAL A 50 -15.51 12.99 -1.14
CA VAL A 50 -16.97 12.88 -1.03
C VAL A 50 -17.60 14.01 -1.82
N GLU A 51 -18.58 13.68 -2.66
CA GLU A 51 -19.40 14.64 -3.37
C GLU A 51 -20.82 14.59 -2.83
N MET A 52 -21.41 15.75 -2.58
CA MET A 52 -22.75 15.90 -2.04
C MET A 52 -23.59 16.75 -3.00
N GLN A 53 -24.85 16.35 -3.17
CA GLN A 53 -25.83 17.14 -3.91
C GLN A 53 -26.77 17.78 -2.90
N THR A 54 -27.04 19.07 -3.06
CA THR A 54 -28.07 19.79 -2.31
C THR A 54 -29.31 19.96 -3.17
N GLU A 55 -30.48 20.08 -2.53
CA GLU A 55 -31.71 20.47 -3.22
C GLU A 55 -31.54 21.86 -3.86
N GLN A 56 -32.14 22.06 -5.03
CA GLN A 56 -32.17 23.35 -5.73
C GLN A 56 -33.35 24.19 -5.28
#